data_AF-A0A925URR0-F1
#
_entry.id   AF-A0A925URR0-F1
#
_cell.length_a   1.000
_cell.length_b   1.000
_cell.length_c   1.000
_cell.angle_alpha   90.00
_cell.angle_beta   90.00
_cell.angle_gamma   90.00
#
_symmetry.space_group_name_H-M   'P 1'
#
loop_
_entity.id
_entity.type
_entity.pdbx_description
1 polymer ?
#
loop_
_entity_poly.entity_id
_entity_poly.type
_entity_poly.pdbx_seq_one_letter_code
_entity_poly.pdbx_strand_id
1 'polypeptide(L)'
;MGILKLIGCLLILSASTTAGFLYSDNFKNRVIQLNEIQRCLHQLQNEILFTYTPLTESFLNVSTKSKYPVRHIFESASDALITNKANSVYDAMKTAIDNNINKFNIKNEDIEILL
;
A
#
# COMPACT_ATOMS: atom_id res chain seq x y z
N MET A 1 -27.66 -41.86 13.48
CA MET A 1 -26.22 -41.93 13.16
C MET A 1 -25.81 -41.08 11.95
N GLY A 2 -26.59 -41.02 10.87
CA GLY A 2 -26.22 -40.28 9.64
C GLY A 2 -26.29 -38.75 9.72
N ILE A 3 -27.30 -38.21 10.41
CA ILE A 3 -27.52 -36.75 10.50
C ILE A 3 -26.33 -36.01 11.15
N LEU A 4 -25.71 -36.60 12.17
CA LEU A 4 -24.59 -35.98 12.89
C LEU A 4 -23.34 -35.87 12.00
N LYS A 5 -23.09 -36.87 11.15
CA LYS A 5 -21.99 -36.83 10.16
C LYS A 5 -22.21 -35.72 9.14
N LEU A 6 -23.46 -35.53 8.71
CA LEU A 6 -23.82 -34.53 7.71
C LEU A 6 -23.68 -33.10 8.26
N ILE A 7 -24.08 -32.87 9.51
CA ILE A 7 -23.87 -31.60 10.22
C ILE A 7 -22.37 -31.31 10.41
N GLY A 8 -21.58 -32.32 10.77
CA GLY A 8 -20.12 -32.19 10.89
C GLY A 8 -19.46 -31.78 9.57
N CYS A 9 -19.84 -32.42 8.46
CA CYS A 9 -19.34 -32.04 7.13
C CYS A 9 -19.72 -30.61 6.76
N LEU A 10 -20.96 -30.18 7.02
CA LEU A 10 -21.40 -28.81 6.75
C LEU A 10 -20.63 -27.77 7.58
N LEU A 11 -20.34 -28.07 8.85
CA LEU A 11 -19.53 -27.21 9.71
C LEU A 11 -18.10 -27.06 9.21
N ILE A 12 -17.47 -28.16 8.79
CA ILE A 12 -16.10 -28.12 8.25
C ILE A 12 -16.06 -27.28 6.97
N LEU A 13 -17.01 -27.50 6.06
CA LEU A 13 -17.09 -26.75 4.81
C LEU A 13 -17.34 -25.26 5.03
N SER A 14 -18.27 -24.90 5.93
CA SER A 14 -18.55 -23.49 6.21
C SER A 14 -17.35 -22.81 6.87
N ALA A 15 -16.72 -23.45 7.86
CA ALA A 15 -15.55 -22.93 8.54
C ALA A 15 -14.37 -22.72 7.57
N SER A 16 -14.06 -23.70 6.72
CA SER A 16 -12.98 -23.57 5.73
C SER A 16 -13.28 -22.49 4.69
N THR A 17 -14.54 -22.37 4.28
CA THR A 17 -14.97 -21.36 3.30
C THR A 17 -14.82 -19.95 3.88
N THR A 18 -15.36 -19.70 5.07
CA THR A 18 -15.24 -18.39 5.73
C THR A 18 -13.78 -18.04 6.04
N ALA A 19 -12.97 -19.01 6.48
CA ALA A 19 -11.54 -18.81 6.68
C ALA A 19 -10.82 -18.43 5.38
N GLY A 20 -11.15 -19.11 4.27
CA GLY A 20 -10.60 -18.79 2.96
C GLY A 20 -10.96 -17.37 2.50
N PHE A 21 -12.23 -16.99 2.65
CA PHE A 21 -12.69 -15.63 2.32
C PHE A 21 -11.97 -14.57 3.16
N LEU A 22 -11.87 -14.76 4.48
CA LEU A 22 -11.16 -13.84 5.37
C LEU A 22 -9.69 -13.67 4.96
N TYR A 23 -9.02 -14.77 4.61
CA TYR A 23 -7.61 -14.75 4.20
C TYR A 23 -7.42 -14.06 2.84
N SER A 24 -8.36 -14.25 1.92
CA SER A 24 -8.30 -13.70 0.55
C SER A 24 -8.36 -12.17 0.49
N ASP A 25 -9.00 -11.52 1.47
CA ASP A 25 -9.15 -10.07 1.47
C ASP A 25 -7.80 -9.35 1.52
N ASN A 26 -6.83 -9.90 2.26
CA ASN A 26 -5.47 -9.38 2.33
C ASN A 26 -4.76 -9.40 0.97
N PHE A 27 -4.92 -10.47 0.18
CA PHE A 27 -4.34 -10.55 -1.16
C PHE A 27 -4.98 -9.55 -2.11
N LYS A 28 -6.30 -9.43 -2.05
CA LYS A 28 -7.04 -8.44 -2.84
C LYS A 28 -6.57 -7.03 -2.53
N ASN A 29 -6.45 -6.69 -1.24
CA ASN A 29 -5.99 -5.37 -0.79
C ASN A 29 -4.54 -5.11 -1.19
N ARG A 30 -3.64 -6.11 -1.10
CA ARG A 30 -2.26 -6.01 -1.60
C ARG A 30 -2.21 -5.64 -3.08
N VAL A 31 -2.95 -6.34 -3.93
CA VAL A 31 -2.97 -6.08 -5.38
C VAL A 31 -3.50 -4.67 -5.67
N ILE A 32 -4.58 -4.25 -5.00
CA ILE A 32 -5.13 -2.89 -5.16
C ILE A 32 -4.10 -1.84 -4.76
N GLN A 33 -3.43 -2.03 -3.62
CA GLN A 33 -2.42 -1.09 -3.13
C GLN A 33 -1.19 -1.01 -4.04
N LEU A 34 -0.67 -2.15 -4.52
CA LEU A 34 0.48 -2.17 -5.44
C LEU A 34 0.17 -1.50 -6.78
N ASN A 35 -1.00 -1.76 -7.36
CA ASN A 35 -1.45 -1.09 -8.59
C ASN A 35 -1.57 0.43 -8.39
N GLU A 36 -2.06 0.85 -7.22
CA GLU A 36 -2.17 2.25 -6.88
C GLU A 36 -0.80 2.91 -6.68
N ILE A 37 0.15 2.23 -6.01
CA ILE A 37 1.53 2.70 -5.89
C ILE A 37 2.16 2.86 -7.27
N GLN A 38 2.03 1.85 -8.15
CA GLN A 38 2.54 1.91 -9.51
C GLN A 38 1.96 3.10 -10.29
N ARG A 39 0.64 3.33 -10.19
CA ARG A 39 -0.02 4.49 -10.79
C ARG A 39 0.57 5.80 -10.28
N CYS A 40 0.77 5.92 -8.97
CA CYS A 40 1.36 7.10 -8.34
C CYS A 40 2.81 7.33 -8.77
N LEU A 41 3.62 6.28 -8.88
CA LEU A 41 5.00 6.37 -9.37
C LEU A 41 5.07 6.82 -10.83
N HIS A 42 4.18 6.33 -11.69
CA HIS A 42 4.08 6.82 -13.07
C HIS A 42 3.66 8.29 -13.13
N GLN A 43 2.71 8.71 -12.28
CA GLN A 43 2.34 10.11 -12.21
C GLN A 43 3.52 10.98 -11.73
N LEU A 44 4.24 10.54 -10.68
CA LEU A 44 5.41 11.24 -10.16
C LEU A 44 6.51 11.35 -11.23
N GLN A 45 6.77 10.26 -11.96
CA GLN A 45 7.73 10.24 -13.07
C GLN A 45 7.34 11.27 -14.15
N ASN A 46 6.08 11.31 -14.55
CA ASN A 46 5.58 12.29 -15.52
C ASN A 46 5.74 13.72 -14.98
N GLU A 47 5.43 13.94 -13.70
CA GLU A 47 5.59 15.26 -13.09
C GLU A 47 7.07 15.69 -13.05
N ILE A 48 7.99 14.79 -12.73
CA ILE A 48 9.43 15.09 -12.73
C ILE A 48 9.96 15.38 -14.13
N LEU A 49 9.51 14.63 -15.15
CA LEU A 49 10.01 14.75 -16.51
C LEU A 49 9.46 15.98 -17.25
N PHE A 50 8.20 16.33 -16.99
CA PHE A 50 7.47 17.32 -17.80
C PHE A 50 7.09 18.59 -17.05
N THR A 51 7.21 18.61 -15.72
CA THR A 51 6.93 19.79 -14.90
C THR A 51 8.18 20.20 -14.13
N TYR A 52 8.54 21.49 -14.22
CA TYR A 52 9.66 22.08 -13.48
C TYR A 52 9.25 22.47 -12.04
N THR A 53 8.41 21.65 -11.40
CA THR A 53 7.93 21.87 -10.03
C THR A 53 8.92 21.30 -9.01
N PRO A 54 9.07 21.90 -7.82
CA PRO A 54 9.84 21.32 -6.74
C PRO A 54 9.34 19.91 -6.42
N LEU A 55 10.28 18.98 -6.15
CA LEU A 55 9.95 17.58 -5.92
C LEU A 55 8.96 17.40 -4.75
N THR A 56 9.09 18.21 -3.69
CA THR A 56 8.17 18.21 -2.55
C THR A 56 6.72 18.49 -2.96
N GLU A 57 6.52 19.40 -3.92
CA GLU A 57 5.21 19.75 -4.46
C GLU A 57 4.67 18.63 -5.35
N SER A 58 5.50 17.99 -6.17
CA SER A 58 5.09 16.82 -6.96
C SER A 58 4.65 15.65 -6.07
N PHE A 59 5.37 15.38 -4.97
CA PHE A 59 4.95 14.37 -3.99
C PHE A 59 3.59 14.71 -3.36
N LEU A 60 3.34 15.98 -3.04
CA LEU A 60 2.05 16.43 -2.49
C LEU A 60 0.93 16.33 -3.55
N ASN A 61 1.21 16.67 -4.79
CA ASN A 61 0.24 16.53 -5.90
C ASN A 61 -0.11 15.08 -6.19
N VAL A 62 0.86 14.17 -6.10
CA VAL A 62 0.60 12.73 -6.22
C VAL A 62 -0.19 12.23 -5.01
N SER A 63 0.13 12.68 -3.79
CA SER A 63 -0.58 12.26 -2.58
C SER A 63 -2.07 12.65 -2.65
N THR A 64 -2.40 13.87 -3.06
CA THR A 64 -3.79 14.35 -3.17
C THR A 64 -4.63 13.57 -4.18
N LYS A 65 -4.02 13.03 -5.26
CA LYS A 65 -4.69 12.24 -6.30
C LYS A 65 -4.68 10.73 -6.03
N SER A 66 -3.98 10.31 -4.99
CA SER A 66 -3.85 8.90 -4.61
C SER A 66 -4.90 8.46 -3.61
N LYS A 67 -5.20 7.16 -3.59
CA LYS A 67 -6.19 6.55 -2.71
C LYS A 67 -5.59 6.15 -1.37
N TYR A 68 -6.44 6.04 -0.35
CA TYR A 68 -6.07 5.41 0.91
C TYR A 68 -5.73 3.92 0.70
N PRO A 69 -4.72 3.35 1.39
CA PRO A 69 -3.77 4.00 2.30
C PRO A 69 -2.55 4.63 1.61
N VAL A 70 -2.35 4.39 0.31
CA VAL A 70 -1.16 4.79 -0.49
C VAL A 70 -0.82 6.27 -0.37
N ARG A 71 -1.84 7.13 -0.29
CA ARG A 71 -1.67 8.56 -0.04
C ARG A 71 -0.72 8.92 1.08
N HIS A 72 -0.75 8.18 2.18
CA HIS A 72 0.08 8.49 3.34
C HIS A 72 1.58 8.34 3.08
N ILE A 73 2.00 7.49 2.14
CA ILE A 73 3.42 7.36 1.77
C ILE A 73 3.90 8.66 1.13
N PHE A 74 3.18 9.15 0.12
CA PHE A 74 3.59 10.35 -0.61
C PHE A 74 3.43 11.62 0.22
N GLU A 75 2.39 11.70 1.06
CA GLU A 75 2.17 12.80 2.01
C GLU A 75 3.29 12.84 3.06
N SER A 76 3.59 11.71 3.72
CA SER A 76 4.66 11.63 4.73
C SER A 76 6.04 11.91 4.14
N ALA A 77 6.30 11.46 2.90
CA ALA A 77 7.56 11.73 2.21
C ALA A 77 7.70 13.22 1.86
N SER A 78 6.65 13.87 1.37
CA SER A 78 6.64 15.33 1.14
C SER A 78 6.92 16.09 2.43
N ASP A 79 6.23 15.74 3.52
CA ASP A 79 6.42 16.38 4.82
C ASP A 79 7.85 16.21 5.36
N ALA A 80 8.45 15.02 5.21
CA ALA A 80 9.82 14.75 5.63
C ALA A 80 10.84 15.60 4.86
N LEU A 81 10.61 15.80 3.55
CA LEU A 81 11.45 16.65 2.71
C LEU A 81 11.27 18.14 3.03
N ILE A 82 10.03 18.61 3.24
CA ILE A 82 9.73 20.01 3.59
C ILE A 82 10.32 20.38 4.96
N THR A 83 10.18 19.49 5.95
CA THR A 83 10.66 19.72 7.31
C THR A 83 12.16 19.46 7.47
N ASN A 84 12.87 19.12 6.38
CA ASN A 84 14.30 18.81 6.36
C ASN A 84 14.67 17.70 7.37
N LYS A 85 13.74 16.76 7.59
CA LYS A 85 13.90 15.59 8.47
C LYS A 85 14.47 14.37 7.74
N ALA A 86 14.62 14.46 6.42
CA ALA A 86 15.23 13.43 5.58
C ALA A 86 16.45 14.00 4.86
N ASN A 87 17.54 13.23 4.85
CA ASN A 87 18.78 13.63 4.19
C ASN A 87 18.73 13.43 2.66
N SER A 88 17.78 12.63 2.18
CA SER A 88 17.59 12.30 0.78
C SER A 88 16.13 11.94 0.49
N VAL A 89 15.77 11.92 -0.80
CA VAL A 89 14.47 11.43 -1.26
C VAL A 89 14.27 9.96 -0.88
N TYR A 90 15.34 9.17 -0.97
CA TYR A 90 15.35 7.77 -0.55
C TYR A 90 14.98 7.65 0.94
N ASP A 91 15.64 8.43 1.82
CA ASP A 91 15.35 8.40 3.25
C ASP A 91 13.93 8.85 3.57
N ALA A 92 13.42 9.86 2.86
CA ALA A 92 12.05 10.33 3.00
C ALA A 92 11.03 9.24 2.62
N MET A 93 11.24 8.59 1.47
CA MET A 93 10.39 7.51 0.97
C MET A 93 10.42 6.30 1.92
N LYS A 94 11.61 5.88 2.34
CA LYS A 94 11.79 4.76 3.26
C LYS A 94 11.11 5.01 4.60
N THR A 95 11.36 6.17 5.20
CA THR A 95 10.74 6.56 6.48
C THR A 95 9.21 6.65 6.35
N ALA A 96 8.70 7.13 5.22
CA ALA A 96 7.27 7.22 4.95
C ALA A 96 6.61 5.83 4.86
N ILE A 97 7.28 4.86 4.23
CA ILE A 97 6.82 3.47 4.16
C ILE A 97 6.86 2.84 5.55
N ASP A 98 7.99 2.93 6.25
CA ASP A 98 8.19 2.33 7.58
C ASP A 98 7.13 2.83 8.60
N ASN A 99 6.86 4.14 8.60
CA ASN A 99 5.87 4.75 9.50
C ASN A 99 4.42 4.34 9.21
N ASN A 100 4.13 3.90 7.99
CA ASN A 100 2.77 3.55 7.59
C ASN A 100 2.57 2.05 7.33
N ILE A 101 3.58 1.21 7.47
CA ILE A 101 3.55 -0.21 7.09
C ILE A 101 2.36 -0.98 7.70
N ASN A 102 1.97 -0.64 8.93
CA ASN A 102 0.84 -1.25 9.63
C ASN A 102 -0.53 -0.97 8.99
N LYS A 103 -0.62 0.03 8.11
CA LYS A 103 -1.83 0.40 7.37
C LYS A 103 -1.89 -0.27 5.98
N PHE A 104 -0.81 -0.91 5.54
CA PHE A 104 -0.69 -1.53 4.22
C PHE A 104 -0.73 -3.06 4.30
N ASN A 105 -1.08 -3.66 3.17
CA ASN A 105 -1.08 -5.11 2.94
C ASN A 105 0.11 -5.53 2.05
N ILE A 106 1.11 -4.66 1.88
CA ILE A 106 2.33 -4.94 1.11
C ILE A 106 3.34 -5.75 1.94
N LYS A 107 4.18 -6.53 1.26
CA LYS A 107 5.23 -7.34 1.89
C LYS A 107 6.59 -6.64 1.81
N ASN A 108 7.56 -7.12 2.60
CA ASN A 108 8.94 -6.65 2.53
C ASN A 108 9.55 -6.80 1.13
N GLU A 109 9.26 -7.91 0.44
CA GLU A 109 9.67 -8.14 -0.96
C GLU A 109 9.16 -7.03 -1.90
N ASP A 110 7.96 -6.49 -1.65
CA ASP A 110 7.42 -5.39 -2.44
C ASP A 110 8.15 -4.08 -2.13
N ILE A 111 8.47 -3.85 -0.86
CA ILE A 111 9.19 -2.65 -0.39
C ILE A 111 10.61 -2.62 -0.96
N GLU A 112 11.30 -3.76 -1.03
CA GLU A 112 12.63 -3.89 -1.63
C GLU A 112 12.64 -3.52 -3.13
N ILE A 113 11.51 -3.67 -3.83
CA ILE A 113 11.39 -3.25 -5.24
C ILE A 113 11.12 -1.74 -5.35
N LEU A 114 10.45 -1.16 -4.34
CA LEU A 114 10.03 0.24 -4.35
C LEU A 114 11.16 1.22 -3.97
N LEU A 115 12.17 0.77 -3.23
CA LEU A 115 13.27 1.57 -2.69
C LEU A 115 14.59 1.28 -3.42
#